data_AF-M6ZN59-F1
#
_entry.id   AF-M6ZN59-F1
#
_cell.length_a   1.000
_cell.length_b   1.000
_cell.length_c   1.000
_cell.angle_alpha   90.00
_cell.angle_beta   90.00
_cell.angle_gamma   90.00
#
_symmetry.space_group_name_H-M   'P 1'
#
loop_
_entity.id
_entity.type
_entity.pdbx_description
1 polymer ?
#
loop_
_entity_poly.entity_id
_entity_poly.type
_entity_poly.pdbx_seq_one_letter_code
_entity_poly.pdbx_strand_id
1 'polypeptide(L)'
;MNTLIIAEAGVNHNGDMNIAEKLINVAFDAGVDIVKFQTFHATELASNFAQKADYQISNMQEGGTQVSMLKKLELSIQDHFRLIEICKKRIFSFFQLLLI
;
A
#
# COMPACT_ATOMS: atom_id res chain seq x y z
N MET A 1 -6.50 -11.67 27.02
CA MET A 1 -6.64 -10.71 25.90
C MET A 1 -5.55 -11.02 24.91
N ASN A 2 -5.85 -11.08 23.62
CA ASN A 2 -4.85 -11.20 22.56
C ASN A 2 -4.68 -9.83 21.90
N THR A 3 -3.45 -9.38 21.69
CA THR A 3 -3.15 -8.13 20.98
C THR A 3 -3.28 -8.38 19.48
N LEU A 4 -4.05 -7.55 18.78
CA LEU A 4 -4.15 -7.58 17.32
C LEU A 4 -3.00 -6.77 16.71
N ILE A 5 -2.19 -7.38 15.87
CA ILE A 5 -1.02 -6.77 15.21
C ILE A 5 -1.35 -6.50 13.74
N ILE A 6 -1.26 -5.23 13.34
CA ILE A 6 -1.47 -4.79 11.96
C ILE A 6 -0.14 -4.33 11.37
N ALA A 7 0.35 -5.01 10.33
CA ALA A 7 1.44 -4.53 9.50
C ALA A 7 0.92 -3.54 8.45
N GLU A 8 1.25 -2.26 8.61
CA GLU A 8 0.96 -1.24 7.61
C GLU A 8 1.98 -1.33 6.46
N ALA A 9 1.57 -1.96 5.35
CA ALA A 9 2.30 -1.88 4.10
C ALA A 9 2.12 -0.51 3.43
N GLY A 10 0.93 0.09 3.57
CA GLY A 10 0.62 1.42 3.05
C GLY A 10 0.92 1.52 1.55
N VAL A 11 1.77 2.48 1.17
CA VAL A 11 2.28 2.70 -0.20
C VAL A 11 3.72 2.21 -0.42
N ASN A 12 4.30 1.44 0.53
CA ASN A 12 5.71 1.01 0.48
C ASN A 12 6.02 0.02 -0.66
N HIS A 13 5.00 -0.40 -1.41
CA HIS A 13 5.15 -1.18 -2.64
C HIS A 13 5.60 -0.33 -3.84
N ASN A 14 5.60 1.00 -3.73
CA ASN A 14 6.06 1.92 -4.80
C ASN A 14 5.37 1.69 -6.16
N GLY A 15 4.10 1.31 -6.15
CA GLY A 15 3.34 0.95 -7.37
C GLY A 15 3.74 -0.39 -8.02
N ASP A 16 4.63 -1.18 -7.41
CA ASP A 16 5.08 -2.46 -7.95
C ASP A 16 4.42 -3.64 -7.22
N MET A 17 3.65 -4.43 -7.96
CA MET A 17 2.96 -5.61 -7.43
C MET A 17 3.89 -6.71 -6.91
N ASN A 18 5.10 -6.84 -7.46
CA ASN A 18 6.08 -7.80 -6.95
C ASN A 18 6.59 -7.37 -5.58
N ILE A 19 6.74 -6.06 -5.34
CA ILE A 19 7.11 -5.54 -4.02
C ILE A 19 5.94 -5.73 -3.05
N ALA A 20 4.70 -5.45 -3.48
CA ALA A 20 3.50 -5.69 -2.67
C ALA A 20 3.39 -7.15 -2.20
N GLU A 21 3.63 -8.12 -3.09
CA GLU A 21 3.65 -9.54 -2.73
C GLU A 21 4.78 -9.88 -1.74
N LYS A 22 5.97 -9.31 -1.91
CA LYS A 22 7.07 -9.48 -0.94
C LYS A 22 6.72 -8.91 0.43
N LEU A 23 6.04 -7.76 0.51
CA LEU A 23 5.59 -7.17 1.77
C LEU A 23 4.61 -8.10 2.50
N ILE A 24 3.67 -8.73 1.76
CA ILE A 24 2.78 -9.75 2.32
C ILE A 24 3.58 -10.93 2.87
N ASN A 25 4.58 -11.42 2.12
CA ASN A 25 5.39 -12.55 2.54
C ASN A 25 6.16 -12.25 3.82
N VAL A 26 6.81 -11.09 3.93
CA VAL A 26 7.55 -10.68 5.13
C VAL A 26 6.61 -10.49 6.31
N ALA A 27 5.42 -9.90 6.11
CA ALA A 27 4.45 -9.74 7.18
C ALA A 27 3.91 -11.09 7.68
N PHE A 28 3.72 -12.06 6.77
CA PHE A 28 3.35 -13.42 7.12
C PHE A 28 4.45 -14.10 7.96
N ASP A 29 5.71 -14.02 7.52
CA ASP A 29 6.84 -14.60 8.25
C ASP A 29 7.04 -13.94 9.63
N ALA A 30 6.63 -12.68 9.78
CA ALA A 30 6.62 -11.96 11.05
C ALA A 30 5.47 -12.33 11.99
N GLY A 31 4.49 -13.12 11.53
CA GLY A 31 3.37 -13.60 12.34
C GLY A 31 2.38 -12.50 12.76
N VAL A 32 2.19 -11.46 11.94
CA VAL A 32 1.18 -10.42 12.22
C VAL A 32 -0.24 -10.96 12.01
N ASP A 33 -1.25 -10.24 12.49
CA ASP A 33 -2.64 -10.63 12.27
C ASP A 33 -3.18 -10.06 10.95
N ILE A 34 -2.85 -8.82 10.59
CA ILE A 34 -3.43 -8.14 9.42
C ILE A 34 -2.31 -7.46 8.63
N VAL A 35 -2.41 -7.47 7.30
CA VAL A 35 -1.59 -6.61 6.43
C VAL A 35 -2.49 -5.55 5.82
N LYS A 36 -2.14 -4.28 5.99
CA LYS A 36 -2.96 -3.15 5.55
C LYS A 36 -2.28 -2.41 4.40
N PHE A 37 -3.02 -2.24 3.31
CA PHE A 37 -2.62 -1.45 2.14
C PHE A 37 -3.54 -0.25 2.00
N GLN A 38 -3.03 0.84 1.44
CA GLN A 38 -3.85 2.02 1.15
C GLN A 38 -4.45 1.89 -0.25
N THR A 39 -5.74 2.22 -0.39
CA THR A 39 -6.43 2.27 -1.68
C THR A 39 -6.93 3.69 -1.91
N PHE A 40 -6.52 4.28 -3.02
CA PHE A 40 -6.94 5.62 -3.37
C PHE A 40 -6.94 5.79 -4.88
N HIS A 41 -7.76 6.71 -5.37
CA HIS A 41 -7.59 7.30 -6.68
C HIS A 41 -6.83 8.61 -6.52
N ALA A 42 -5.66 8.73 -7.16
CA ALA A 42 -4.77 9.88 -6.97
C ALA A 42 -5.46 11.22 -7.28
N THR A 43 -6.40 11.22 -8.23
CA THR A 43 -7.18 12.40 -8.63
C THR A 43 -8.31 12.75 -7.68
N GLU A 44 -8.75 11.83 -6.82
CA GLU A 44 -9.74 12.09 -5.77
C GLU A 44 -9.06 12.55 -4.47
N LEU A 45 -7.79 12.12 -4.25
CA LEU A 45 -7.03 12.46 -3.06
C LEU A 45 -6.32 13.81 -3.16
N ALA A 46 -5.92 14.24 -4.36
CA ALA A 46 -5.23 15.50 -4.56
C ALA A 46 -5.67 16.22 -5.84
N SER A 47 -5.65 17.55 -5.80
CA SER A 47 -5.85 18.39 -6.99
C SER A 47 -4.63 18.33 -7.90
N ASN A 48 -4.84 18.47 -9.22
CA ASN A 48 -3.75 18.59 -10.18
C ASN A 48 -2.79 19.75 -9.88
N PHE A 49 -3.23 20.75 -9.10
CA PHE A 49 -2.43 21.90 -8.68
C PHE A 49 -1.82 21.74 -7.28
N ALA A 50 -2.10 20.64 -6.58
CA ALA A 50 -1.57 20.39 -5.25
C ALA A 50 -0.05 20.25 -5.30
N GLN A 51 0.61 21.09 -4.52
CA GLN A 51 2.05 21.01 -4.29
C GLN A 51 2.37 19.79 -3.44
N LYS A 52 3.58 19.27 -3.62
CA LYS A 52 4.12 18.21 -2.75
C LYS A 52 4.36 18.78 -1.35
N ALA A 53 4.31 17.93 -0.33
CA ALA A 53 4.71 18.34 1.01
C ALA A 53 6.23 18.60 1.07
N ASP A 54 6.69 19.46 1.96
CA ASP A 54 8.10 19.88 2.04
C ASP A 54 9.07 18.70 2.18
N TYR A 55 8.71 17.68 2.97
CA TYR A 55 9.53 16.48 3.14
C TYR A 55 9.61 15.62 1.87
N GLN A 56 8.63 15.71 0.99
CA GLN A 56 8.63 14.99 -0.28
C GLN A 56 9.50 15.74 -1.29
N ILE A 57 9.47 17.07 -1.26
CA ILE A 57 10.35 17.91 -2.07
C ILE A 57 11.82 17.70 -1.68
N SER A 58 12.12 17.63 -0.37
CA SER A 58 13.50 17.45 0.09
C SER A 58 14.07 16.05 -0.22
N ASN A 59 13.22 15.02 -0.21
CA ASN A 59 13.66 13.63 -0.40
C ASN A 59 13.52 13.11 -1.83
N MET A 60 12.71 13.76 -2.68
CA MET A 60 12.51 13.35 -4.07
C MET A 60 13.07 14.40 -5.03
N GLN A 61 14.10 14.02 -5.80
CA GLN A 61 14.71 14.84 -6.86
C GLN A 61 13.86 14.92 -8.14
N GLU A 62 12.64 14.36 -8.13
CA GLU A 62 11.74 14.40 -9.28
C GLU A 62 10.79 15.61 -9.22
N GLY A 63 10.68 16.33 -10.34
CA GLY A 63 9.65 17.34 -10.56
C GLY A 63 8.22 16.76 -10.56
N GLY A 64 7.23 17.62 -10.79
CA GLY A 64 5.82 17.24 -10.90
C GLY A 64 4.98 17.56 -9.67
N THR A 65 3.69 17.27 -9.76
CA THR A 65 2.65 17.61 -8.77
C THR A 65 2.42 16.48 -7.78
N GLN A 66 1.70 16.74 -6.68
CA GLN A 66 1.34 15.70 -5.72
C GLN A 66 0.56 14.55 -6.38
N VAL A 67 -0.38 14.88 -7.27
CA VAL A 67 -1.16 13.88 -8.03
C VAL A 67 -0.25 13.01 -8.89
N SER A 68 0.76 13.59 -9.55
CA SER A 68 1.68 12.81 -10.39
C SER A 68 2.49 11.80 -9.57
N MET A 69 2.84 12.15 -8.34
CA MET A 69 3.53 11.24 -7.41
C MET A 69 2.58 10.14 -6.92
N LEU A 70 1.36 10.52 -6.48
CA LEU A 70 0.36 9.56 -6.01
C LEU A 70 -0.03 8.55 -7.09
N LYS A 71 -0.13 8.97 -8.36
CA LYS A 71 -0.39 8.07 -9.49
C LYS A 71 0.66 6.97 -9.65
N LYS A 72 1.92 7.21 -9.26
CA LYS A 72 2.96 6.18 -9.28
C LYS A 72 2.79 5.15 -8.16
N LEU A 73 2.06 5.51 -7.11
CA LEU A 73 1.81 4.68 -5.94
C LEU A 73 0.43 4.00 -6.00
N GLU A 74 -0.44 4.42 -6.91
CA GLU A 74 -1.78 3.85 -7.08
C GLU A 74 -1.69 2.45 -7.70
N LEU A 75 -2.29 1.47 -7.03
CA LEU A 75 -2.52 0.13 -7.58
C LEU A 75 -3.90 0.08 -8.24
N SER A 76 -4.05 -0.75 -9.26
CA SER A 76 -5.36 -0.96 -9.88
C SER A 76 -6.30 -1.73 -8.95
N ILE A 77 -7.60 -1.66 -9.21
CA ILE A 77 -8.57 -2.50 -8.49
C ILE A 77 -8.29 -4.00 -8.68
N GLN A 78 -7.80 -4.41 -9.86
CA GLN A 78 -7.41 -5.79 -10.15
C GLN A 78 -6.19 -6.22 -9.33
N ASP A 79 -5.24 -5.31 -9.13
CA ASP A 79 -4.08 -5.54 -8.27
C ASP A 79 -4.50 -5.76 -6.81
N HIS A 80 -5.41 -4.93 -6.29
CA HIS A 80 -5.97 -5.11 -4.96
C HIS A 80 -6.68 -6.48 -4.81
N PHE A 81 -7.48 -6.89 -5.79
CA PHE A 81 -8.07 -8.23 -5.79
C PHE A 81 -6.99 -9.33 -5.77
N ARG A 82 -5.90 -9.15 -6.50
CA ARG A 82 -4.79 -10.10 -6.49
C ARG A 82 -4.09 -10.17 -5.12
N LEU A 83 -3.90 -9.04 -4.43
CA LEU A 83 -3.37 -9.03 -3.06
C LEU A 83 -4.28 -9.81 -2.09
N ILE A 84 -5.60 -9.62 -2.20
CA ILE A 84 -6.58 -10.37 -1.41
C ILE A 84 -6.42 -11.88 -1.64
N GLU A 85 -6.30 -12.31 -2.90
CA GLU A 85 -6.15 -13.71 -3.25
C GLU A 85 -4.82 -14.30 -2.77
N ILE A 86 -3.72 -13.53 -2.78
CA ILE A 86 -2.43 -13.94 -2.21
C ILE A 86 -2.57 -14.17 -0.70
N CYS A 87 -3.17 -13.25 0.04
CA CYS A 87 -3.41 -13.39 1.48
C CYS A 87 -4.31 -14.60 1.78
N LYS A 88 -5.40 -14.78 1.03
CA LYS A 88 -6.33 -15.91 1.22
C LYS A 88 -5.70 -17.27 0.97
N LYS A 89 -4.80 -17.39 -0.03
CA LYS A 89 -4.17 -18.68 -0.36
C LYS A 89 -3.20 -19.17 0.72
N ARG A 90 -2.72 -18.29 1.59
CA ARG A 90 -1.73 -18.61 2.64
C ARG A 90 -2.35 -19.08 3.97
N ILE A 91 -3.54 -19.70 3.97
CA ILE A 91 -4.31 -20.03 5.18
C ILE A 91 -3.47 -20.62 6.33
N PHE A 92 -3.33 -19.84 7.42
CA PHE A 92 -3.93 -20.16 8.72
C PHE A 92 -4.45 -18.87 9.39
N SER A 93 -5.77 -18.85 9.56
CA SER A 93 -6.56 -18.19 10.61
C SER A 93 -6.68 -16.67 10.77
N PHE A 94 -5.77 -15.80 10.33
CA PHE A 94 -5.95 -14.38 10.73
C PHE A 94 -5.61 -13.27 9.72
N PHE A 95 -4.91 -13.56 8.62
CA PHE A 95 -4.47 -12.52 7.67
C PHE A 95 -5.60 -11.94 6.82
N GLN A 96 -6.10 -10.77 7.23
CA GLN A 96 -7.01 -9.95 6.45
C GLN A 96 -6.22 -8.86 5.70
N LEU A 97 -6.61 -8.57 4.46
CA LEU A 97 -6.23 -7.34 3.79
C LEU A 97 -7.25 -6.25 4.16
N LEU A 98 -6.78 -5.19 4.81
CA LEU A 98 -7.58 -3.98 5.00
C LEU A 98 -7.18 -2.96 3.92
N LEU A 99 -8.18 -2.47 3.19
CA LEU A 99 -8.05 -1.37 2.24
C LEU A 99 -8.76 -0.16 2.86
N ILE A 100 -8.04 0.95 3.02
CA ILE A 100 -8.59 2.25 3.46
C ILE A 100 -8.26 3.30 2.40
#